data_AF-A0A536FFF3-F1
#
_entry.id   AF-A0A536FFF3-F1
#
_cell.length_a   1.000
_cell.length_b   1.000
_cell.length_c   1.000
_cell.angle_alpha   90.00
_cell.angle_beta   90.00
_cell.angle_gamma   90.00
#
_symmetry.space_group_name_H-M   'P 1'
#
loop_
_entity.id
_entity.type
_entity.pdbx_description
1 polymer ?
#
loop_
_entity_poly.entity_id
_entity_poly.type
_entity_poly.pdbx_seq_one_letter_code
_entity_poly.pdbx_strand_id
1 'polypeptide(L)' 'MTSIDARRRITADRRDFNHYRVRCPFCDEVVGPRFVTREHLDVQPSAPYAATVRCPRCREEFEVIFAAGS' A
#
# COMPACT_ATOMS: atom_id res chain seq x y z
N MET A 1 9.04 -10.80 12.17
CA MET A 1 7.77 -10.16 12.58
C MET A 1 7.79 -8.74 12.05
N THR A 2 7.08 -8.48 10.95
CA THR A 2 6.89 -7.12 10.42
C THR A 2 5.97 -6.37 11.38
N SER A 3 6.54 -5.47 12.17
CA SER A 3 5.79 -4.55 13.02
C SER A 3 4.86 -3.72 12.12
N ILE A 4 3.58 -4.08 12.10
CA ILE A 4 2.54 -3.18 11.64
C ILE A 4 2.46 -2.11 12.71
N ASP A 5 3.15 -1.00 12.48
CA ASP A 5 3.01 0.22 13.27
C ASP A 5 1.51 0.49 13.44
N ALA A 6 1.10 0.98 14.60
CA ALA A 6 -0.30 1.30 14.89
C ALA A 6 -0.93 2.29 13.87
N ARG A 7 -0.13 2.82 12.95
CA ARG A 7 -0.54 3.52 11.72
C ARG A 7 -0.72 2.49 10.61
N ARG A 8 -1.96 2.35 10.12
CA ARG A 8 -2.42 1.47 9.02
C ARG A 8 -1.59 1.61 7.73
N ARG A 9 -0.34 1.18 7.73
CA ARG A 9 0.64 1.41 6.67
C ARG A 9 1.45 0.15 6.45
N ILE A 10 1.66 -0.22 5.19
CA ILE A 10 2.53 -1.33 4.80
C ILE A 10 3.56 -0.82 3.80
N THR A 11 4.74 -1.43 3.80
CA THR A 11 5.73 -1.22 2.74
C THR A 11 5.61 -2.34 1.74
N ALA A 12 5.49 -2.01 0.45
CA ALA A 12 5.45 -3.00 -0.61
C ALA A 12 6.25 -2.54 -1.82
N ASP A 13 6.68 -3.50 -2.63
CA ASP A 13 7.25 -3.19 -3.93
C ASP A 13 6.15 -2.75 -4.91
N ARG A 14 6.43 -1.74 -5.73
CA ARG A 14 5.44 -1.19 -6.68
C ARG A 14 5.05 -2.22 -7.73
N ARG A 15 5.98 -3.04 -8.20
CA ARG A 15 5.70 -4.12 -9.15
C ARG A 15 4.82 -5.17 -8.49
N ASP A 16 5.15 -5.57 -7.26
CA ASP A 16 4.34 -6.54 -6.52
C ASP A 16 2.89 -6.06 -6.34
N PHE A 17 2.72 -4.78 -6.01
CA PHE A 17 1.40 -4.14 -5.92
C PHE A 17 0.65 -4.12 -7.26
N ASN A 18 1.33 -3.72 -8.35
CA ASN A 18 0.74 -3.70 -9.69
C ASN A 18 0.36 -5.10 -10.20
N HIS A 19 1.04 -6.13 -9.73
CA HIS A 19 0.82 -7.53 -10.10
C HIS A 19 -0.11 -8.29 -9.14
N TYR A 20 -0.84 -7.60 -8.23
CA TYR A 20 -1.77 -8.20 -7.27
C TYR A 20 -1.10 -9.27 -6.38
N ARG A 21 0.08 -8.96 -5.86
CA ARG A 21 0.81 -9.84 -4.94
C ARG A 21 0.89 -9.29 -3.51
N VAL A 22 0.45 -8.04 -3.31
CA VAL A 22 0.33 -7.42 -1.99
C VAL A 22 -0.95 -7.87 -1.31
N ARG A 23 -0.86 -8.18 -0.01
CA ARG A 23 -2.00 -8.61 0.80
C ARG A 23 -2.45 -7.54 1.78
N CYS A 24 -3.74 -7.53 2.07
CA CYS A 24 -4.34 -6.71 3.10
C CYS A 24 -3.81 -7.16 4.47
N PRO A 25 -3.23 -6.25 5.28
CA PRO A 25 -2.68 -6.60 6.59
C PRO A 25 -3.74 -7.04 7.62
N PHE A 26 -5.03 -6.80 7.35
CA PHE A 26 -6.12 -7.07 8.29
C PHE A 26 -6.88 -8.38 8.02
N CYS A 27 -6.99 -8.77 6.74
CA CYS A 27 -7.83 -9.91 6.35
C CYS A 27 -7.16 -10.84 5.33
N ASP A 28 -5.90 -10.59 5.00
CA ASP A 28 -5.06 -11.34 4.06
C ASP A 28 -5.55 -11.34 2.59
N GLU A 29 -6.61 -10.59 2.28
CA GLU A 29 -7.13 -10.46 0.91
C GLU A 29 -6.12 -9.82 -0.03
N VAL A 30 -6.07 -10.27 -1.28
CA VAL A 30 -5.18 -9.70 -2.29
C VAL A 30 -5.64 -8.29 -2.67
N VAL A 31 -4.72 -7.34 -2.64
CA VAL A 31 -4.95 -5.95 -3.02
C VAL A 31 -3.99 -5.51 -4.13
N GLY A 32 -4.35 -4.43 -4.82
CA GLY A 32 -3.62 -3.91 -5.97
C GLY A 32 -4.18 -2.55 -6.41
N PRO A 33 -3.73 -2.03 -7.56
CA PRO A 33 -3.99 -0.64 -7.98
C PRO A 33 -5.48 -0.31 -8.17
N ARG A 34 -6.31 -1.30 -8.50
CA ARG A 34 -7.78 -1.10 -8.63
C ARG A 34 -8.48 -0.72 -7.33
N PHE A 35 -7.85 -0.97 -6.19
CA PHE A 35 -8.41 -0.70 -4.87
C PHE A 35 -7.83 0.56 -4.23
N VAL A 36 -7.05 1.32 -5.00
CA VAL A 36 -6.50 2.60 -4.57
C VAL A 36 -7.62 3.64 -4.56
N THR A 37 -7.83 4.26 -3.39
CA THR A 37 -8.79 5.35 -3.21
C THR A 37 -8.14 6.72 -3.33
N ARG A 38 -6.83 6.80 -3.07
CA ARG A 38 -6.04 8.03 -3.21
C ARG A 38 -4.60 7.69 -3.56
N GLU A 39 -4.10 8.19 -4.67
CA GLU A 39 -2.69 8.17 -5.01
C GLU A 39 -2.03 9.44 -4.46
N HIS A 40 -0.97 9.28 -3.66
CA HIS A 40 -0.10 10.39 -3.27
C HIS A 40 1.06 10.40 -4.26
N LEU A 41 0.85 11.07 -5.40
CA LEU A 41 1.87 11.39 -6.40
C LEU A 41 2.66 12.60 -5.88
N ASP A 42 3.95 12.43 -5.59
CA ASP A 42 4.77 13.51 -5.03
C ASP A 42 5.10 14.58 -6.08
N VAL A 43 4.83 15.84 -5.72
CA VAL A 43 5.58 17.01 -6.20
C VAL A 43 6.92 17.01 -5.46
N GLN A 44 8.03 16.88 -6.21
CA GLN A 44 9.43 16.86 -5.75
C GLN A 44 9.76 17.83 -4.59
N PRO A 45 10.73 17.49 -3.70
CA PRO A 45 11.90 16.67 -4.01
C PRO A 45 12.21 15.45 -3.12
N SER A 46 11.43 15.10 -2.09
CA SER A 46 11.80 13.95 -1.23
C SER A 46 10.64 13.34 -0.45
N ALA A 47 10.07 12.22 -0.92
CA ALA A 47 9.40 11.19 -0.11
C ALA A 47 8.76 10.09 -1.01
N PRO A 48 8.59 8.85 -0.50
CA PRO A 48 8.19 7.68 -1.29
C PRO A 48 6.77 7.79 -1.85
N TYR A 49 6.58 7.35 -3.10
CA TYR A 49 5.26 7.14 -3.70
C TYR A 49 4.43 6.30 -2.73
N ALA A 50 3.24 6.78 -2.35
CA ALA A 50 2.34 6.07 -1.45
C ALA A 50 0.94 6.02 -2.06
N ALA A 51 0.24 4.90 -1.87
CA ALA A 51 -1.15 4.75 -2.31
C ALA A 51 -2.02 4.36 -1.11
N THR A 52 -3.09 5.12 -0.87
CA THR A 52 -4.14 4.71 0.06
C THR A 52 -5.02 3.67 -0.62
N VAL A 53 -5.12 2.49 -0.01
CA VAL A 53 -5.84 1.33 -0.53
C VAL A 53 -6.96 0.98 0.43
N ARG A 54 -8.14 0.71 -0.13
CA ARG A 54 -9.28 0.19 0.61
C ARG A 54 -9.50 -1.27 0.26
N CYS A 55 -9.39 -2.16 1.24
CA CYS A 55 -9.60 -3.59 1.00
C CYS A 55 -11.04 -3.87 0.52
N PRO A 56 -11.26 -4.63 -0.56
CA PRO A 56 -12.60 -4.97 -1.02
C PRO A 56 -13.36 -5.90 -0.06
N ARG A 57 -12.63 -6.67 0.78
CA ARG A 57 -13.19 -7.70 1.65
C ARG A 57 -13.53 -7.17 3.03
N CYS A 58 -12.56 -6.64 3.77
CA CYS A 58 -12.79 -6.09 5.11
C CYS A 58 -13.11 -4.59 5.14
N ARG A 59 -13.02 -3.89 3.99
CA ARG A 59 -13.25 -2.44 3.86
C ARG A 59 -12.30 -1.53 4.65
N GLU A 60 -11.30 -2.11 5.32
CA GLU A 60 -10.25 -1.35 6.01
C GLU A 60 -9.39 -0.59 4.99
N GLU A 61 -9.00 0.61 5.39
CA GLU A 61 -8.14 1.51 4.62
C GLU A 61 -6.74 1.53 5.20
N PHE A 62 -5.74 1.38 4.35
CA PHE A 62 -4.32 1.43 4.72
C PHE A 62 -3.49 2.06 3.61
N GLU A 63 -2.33 2.59 3.98
CA GLU A 63 -1.40 3.19 3.03
C GLU A 63 -0.35 2.16 2.63
N VAL A 64 -0.13 2.01 1.33
CA VAL A 64 0.95 1.23 0.75
C VAL A 64 2.06 2.21 0.41
N ILE A 65 3.15 2.16 1.16
CA ILE A 65 4.36 2.94 0.91
C ILE A 65 5.24 2.13 -0.05
N PHE A 66 5.50 2.69 -1.22
CA PHE A 66 6.41 2.08 -2.17
C PHE A 66 7.82 2.54 -1.83
N ALA A 67 8.67 1.62 -1.36
CA ALA A 67 10.08 1.93 -1.18
C ALA A 67 10.66 2.37 -2.54
N ALA A 68 11.27 3.56 -2.58
CA ALA A 68 12.12 3.92 -3.69
C ALA A 68 13.32 2.97 -3.63
N GLY A 69 13.38 2.01 -4.55
CA GLY A 69 14.43 1.00 -4.56
C GLY A 69 15.82 1.64 -4.48
N SER A 70 16.63 1.13 -3.56
CA SER A 70 18.10 1.13 -3.68
C SER A 70 18.54 0.31 -4.89
#